data_AF-A0A9D7ALL0-F1
#
_entry.id   AF-A0A9D7ALL0-F1
#
_cell.length_a   1.000
_cell.length_b   1.000
_cell.length_c   1.000
_cell.angle_alpha   90.00
_cell.angle_beta   90.00
_cell.angle_gamma   90.00
#
_symmetry.space_group_name_H-M   'P 1'
#
loop_
_entity.id
_entity.type
_entity.pdbx_description
1 polymer ?
#
loop_
_entity_poly.entity_id
_entity_poly.type
_entity_poly.pdbx_seq_one_letter_code
_entity_poly.pdbx_strand_id
1 'polypeptide(L)'
;KWKGQLPYDPAIEKRFCRFESPEYGIRALMSLLGTYQRKYGLKTVSALINRWAPTNENNTSAYVSGVAKELGVSPTAVINVFDKKTAIGLAKAIVRHENGSQPYNDEAFERAFNLL
;
A
#
# COMPACT_ATOMS: atom_id res chain seq x y z
N LYS A 1 1.94 11.03 14.22
CA LYS A 1 2.92 11.19 13.12
C LYS A 1 3.43 9.81 12.73
N TRP A 2 3.79 9.59 11.47
CA TRP A 2 4.37 8.31 11.05
C TRP A 2 5.81 8.17 11.53
N LYS A 3 6.27 6.93 11.75
CA LYS A 3 7.68 6.63 12.04
C LYS A 3 8.52 6.99 10.81
N GLY A 4 9.63 7.70 11.00
CA GLY A 4 10.51 8.18 9.92
C GLY A 4 9.92 9.29 9.06
N GLN A 5 8.80 9.91 9.47
CA GLN A 5 8.20 11.05 8.75
C GLN A 5 9.04 12.30 8.93
N LEU A 6 9.48 12.88 7.82
CA LEU A 6 10.20 14.15 7.81
C LEU A 6 9.26 15.32 8.16
N PRO A 7 9.79 16.44 8.68
CA PRO A 7 9.03 17.68 8.82
C PRO A 7 8.36 18.09 7.50
N TYR A 8 7.15 18.62 7.59
CA TYR A 8 6.45 19.16 6.44
C TYR A 8 7.24 20.37 5.89
N ASP A 9 7.49 20.36 4.59
CA ASP A 9 8.14 21.47 3.89
C ASP A 9 7.41 21.74 2.57
N PRO A 10 6.60 22.82 2.49
CA PRO A 10 5.83 23.16 1.30
C PRO A 10 6.71 23.59 0.11
N ALA A 11 8.00 23.88 0.32
CA ALA A 11 8.92 24.18 -0.76
C ALA A 11 9.35 22.91 -1.52
N ILE A 12 9.25 21.74 -0.90
CA ILE A 12 9.66 20.46 -1.50
C ILE A 12 8.44 19.63 -1.92
N GLU A 13 7.47 19.44 -1.02
CA GLU A 13 6.23 18.70 -1.32
C GLU A 13 5.07 19.31 -0.52
N LYS A 14 4.00 19.69 -1.23
CA LYS A 14 2.87 20.44 -0.68
C LYS A 14 1.73 19.54 -0.20
N ARG A 15 1.64 18.30 -0.69
CA ARG A 15 0.46 17.44 -0.54
C ARG A 15 0.75 16.15 0.22
N PHE A 16 1.93 15.59 0.07
CA PHE A 16 2.24 14.25 0.57
C PHE A 16 3.22 14.24 1.74
N CYS A 17 3.12 13.20 2.57
CA CYS A 17 4.12 12.93 3.61
C CYS A 17 5.43 12.54 2.94
N ARG A 18 6.54 13.02 3.50
CA ARG A 18 7.90 12.61 3.12
C ARG A 18 8.52 11.78 4.24
N PHE A 19 9.39 10.87 3.86
CA PHE A 19 10.03 9.93 4.77
C PHE A 19 11.55 9.98 4.61
N GLU A 20 12.26 9.69 5.69
CA GLU A 20 13.73 9.67 5.70
C GLU A 20 14.33 8.55 4.85
N SER A 21 13.56 7.49 4.56
CA SER A 21 13.94 6.43 3.64
C SER A 21 12.71 5.76 2.98
N PRO A 22 12.88 5.04 1.86
CA PRO A 22 11.80 4.30 1.21
C PRO A 22 11.11 3.29 2.13
N GLU A 23 11.86 2.61 3.00
CA GLU A 23 11.34 1.60 3.93
C GLU A 23 10.29 2.19 4.87
N TYR A 24 10.48 3.43 5.33
CA TYR A 24 9.49 4.11 6.17
C TYR A 24 8.22 4.51 5.42
N GLY A 25 8.34 4.89 4.15
CA GLY A 25 7.19 5.14 3.27
C GLY A 25 6.39 3.86 3.00
N ILE A 26 7.08 2.77 2.65
CA ILE A 26 6.47 1.46 2.42
C ILE A 26 5.81 0.94 3.71
N ARG A 27 6.47 1.12 4.87
CA ARG A 27 5.91 0.78 6.18
C ARG A 27 4.63 1.57 6.47
N ALA A 28 4.60 2.87 6.16
CA ALA A 28 3.42 3.70 6.35
C ALA A 28 2.25 3.22 5.48
N LEU A 29 2.51 2.85 4.22
CA LEU A 29 1.55 2.20 3.34
C LEU A 29 0.99 0.91 3.97
N MET A 30 1.85 -0.02 4.37
CA MET A 30 1.42 -1.29 4.99
C MET A 30 0.63 -1.06 6.30
N SER A 31 1.07 -0.11 7.13
CA SER A 31 0.38 0.28 8.36
C SER A 31 -1.03 0.83 8.10
N LEU A 32 -1.19 1.61 7.01
CA LEU A 32 -2.48 2.16 6.61
C LEU A 32 -3.45 1.05 6.18
N LEU A 33 -2.97 0.08 5.39
CA LEU A 33 -3.77 -1.08 5.00
C LEU A 33 -4.14 -1.96 6.20
N GLY A 34 -3.21 -2.18 7.14
CA GLY A 34 -3.51 -2.84 8.42
C GLY A 34 -4.57 -2.10 9.24
N THR A 35 -4.57 -0.77 9.19
CA THR A 35 -5.63 0.05 9.81
C THR A 35 -6.96 -0.14 9.09
N TYR A 36 -6.98 -0.23 7.76
CA TYR A 36 -8.19 -0.51 6.99
C TYR A 36 -8.83 -1.84 7.39
N GLN A 37 -8.02 -2.90 7.52
CA GLN A 37 -8.53 -4.21 7.90
C GLN A 37 -8.98 -4.26 9.37
N ARG A 38 -8.20 -3.72 10.33
CA ARG A 38 -8.55 -3.77 11.76
C ARG A 38 -9.72 -2.85 12.13
N LYS A 39 -9.69 -1.60 11.68
CA LYS A 39 -10.63 -0.57 12.13
C LYS A 39 -11.93 -0.59 11.34
N TYR A 40 -11.87 -0.96 10.06
CA TYR A 40 -13.03 -0.88 9.15
C TYR A 40 -13.46 -2.25 8.60
N GLY A 41 -12.79 -3.34 8.99
CA GLY A 41 -13.16 -4.69 8.59
C GLY A 41 -12.95 -5.00 7.10
N LEU A 42 -12.15 -4.20 6.39
CA LEU A 42 -11.92 -4.38 4.95
C LEU A 42 -10.96 -5.54 4.73
N LYS A 43 -11.46 -6.62 4.12
CA LYS A 43 -10.75 -7.91 4.02
C LYS A 43 -10.46 -8.36 2.60
N THR A 44 -10.93 -7.64 1.58
CA THR A 44 -10.75 -8.02 0.18
C THR A 44 -9.89 -7.01 -0.56
N VAL A 45 -9.24 -7.44 -1.65
CA VAL A 45 -8.48 -6.52 -2.52
C VAL A 45 -9.37 -5.37 -2.98
N SER A 46 -10.58 -5.68 -3.44
CA SER A 46 -11.56 -4.67 -3.86
C SER A 46 -11.84 -3.66 -2.76
N ALA A 47 -12.15 -4.09 -1.53
CA ALA A 47 -12.47 -3.19 -0.44
C ALA A 47 -11.28 -2.31 -0.03
N LEU A 48 -10.08 -2.89 0.03
CA LEU A 48 -8.86 -2.18 0.42
C LEU A 48 -8.47 -1.12 -0.63
N ILE A 49 -8.49 -1.47 -1.91
CA ILE A 49 -8.12 -0.57 -3.00
C ILE A 49 -9.16 0.52 -3.24
N ASN A 50 -10.47 0.21 -3.17
CA ASN A 50 -11.52 1.23 -3.26
C ASN A 50 -11.39 2.30 -2.17
N ARG A 51 -10.92 1.91 -0.97
CA ARG A 51 -10.63 2.87 0.10
C ARG A 51 -9.31 3.61 -0.10
N TRP A 52 -8.30 2.94 -0.65
CA TRP A 52 -6.99 3.52 -0.93
C TRP A 52 -7.07 4.62 -1.99
N ALA A 53 -7.76 4.34 -3.10
CA ALA A 53 -7.90 5.25 -4.24
C ALA A 53 -9.37 5.30 -4.69
N PRO A 54 -10.22 6.10 -4.03
CA PRO A 54 -11.61 6.28 -4.44
C PRO A 54 -11.65 7.10 -5.74
N THR A 55 -11.78 6.45 -6.89
CA THR A 55 -11.95 7.12 -8.19
C THR A 55 -13.24 6.67 -8.86
N ASN A 56 -13.54 7.13 -10.09
CA ASN A 56 -14.68 6.62 -10.84
C ASN A 56 -14.58 5.08 -10.99
N GLU A 57 -15.72 4.41 -11.17
CA GLU A 57 -15.81 2.94 -11.16
C GLU A 57 -14.82 2.27 -12.14
N ASN A 58 -14.54 2.88 -13.29
CA ASN A 58 -13.70 2.27 -14.33
C ASN A 58 -12.21 2.23 -13.97
N ASN A 59 -11.67 3.31 -13.40
CA ASN A 59 -10.25 3.33 -13.00
C ASN A 59 -9.99 2.42 -11.80
N THR A 60 -10.93 2.39 -10.85
CA THR A 60 -10.79 1.55 -9.65
C THR A 60 -10.91 0.07 -9.99
N SER A 61 -11.76 -0.32 -10.95
CA SER A 61 -11.87 -1.71 -11.41
C SER A 61 -10.58 -2.25 -12.03
N ALA A 62 -9.90 -1.43 -12.84
CA ALA A 62 -8.61 -1.79 -13.41
C ALA A 62 -7.52 -1.92 -12.34
N TYR A 63 -7.50 -1.00 -11.35
CA TYR A 63 -6.58 -1.07 -10.21
C TYR A 63 -6.78 -2.35 -9.40
N VAL A 64 -8.03 -2.63 -9.00
CA VAL A 64 -8.39 -3.84 -8.26
C VAL A 64 -7.96 -5.10 -9.03
N SER A 65 -8.21 -5.15 -10.33
CA SER A 65 -7.84 -6.29 -11.17
C SER A 65 -6.33 -6.48 -11.28
N GLY A 66 -5.57 -5.39 -11.41
CA GLY A 66 -4.10 -5.41 -11.44
C GLY A 66 -3.51 -5.95 -10.14
N VAL A 67 -3.97 -5.42 -9.00
CA VAL A 67 -3.50 -5.84 -7.67
C VAL A 67 -3.88 -7.29 -7.39
N ALA A 68 -5.11 -7.70 -7.71
CA ALA A 68 -5.58 -9.06 -7.51
C ALA A 68 -4.76 -10.06 -8.35
N LYS A 69 -4.44 -9.70 -9.60
CA LYS A 69 -3.59 -10.50 -10.49
C LYS A 69 -2.18 -10.67 -9.93
N GLU A 70 -1.56 -9.61 -9.43
CA GLU A 70 -0.22 -9.69 -8.83
C GLU A 70 -0.18 -10.54 -7.56
N LEU A 71 -1.26 -10.51 -6.77
CA LEU A 71 -1.40 -11.34 -5.57
C LEU A 71 -1.80 -12.80 -5.88
N GLY A 72 -2.27 -13.09 -7.10
CA GLY A 72 -2.77 -14.42 -7.47
C GLY A 72 -4.07 -14.80 -6.76
N VAL A 73 -4.92 -13.82 -6.44
CA VAL A 73 -6.19 -14.01 -5.72
C VAL A 73 -7.37 -13.39 -6.47
N SER A 74 -8.60 -13.80 -6.16
CA SER A 74 -9.79 -13.11 -6.63
C SER A 74 -9.90 -11.71 -5.99
N PRO A 75 -10.39 -10.67 -6.69
CA PRO A 75 -10.69 -9.35 -6.12
C PRO A 75 -11.54 -9.36 -4.85
N THR A 76 -12.40 -10.37 -4.69
CA THR A 76 -13.31 -10.56 -3.56
C THR A 76 -12.83 -11.60 -2.56
N ALA A 77 -11.67 -12.24 -2.79
CA ALA A 77 -11.09 -13.16 -1.84
C ALA A 77 -10.70 -12.43 -0.55
N VAL A 78 -10.93 -13.09 0.59
CA VAL A 78 -10.46 -12.62 1.89
C VAL A 78 -8.95 -12.79 1.96
N ILE A 79 -8.24 -11.70 2.23
CA ILE A 79 -6.79 -11.66 2.43
C ILE A 79 -6.44 -11.19 3.85
N ASN A 80 -5.23 -11.52 4.28
CA ASN A 80 -4.72 -11.10 5.58
C ASN A 80 -3.52 -10.16 5.40
N VAL A 81 -3.69 -8.85 5.56
CA VAL A 81 -2.58 -7.88 5.42
C VAL A 81 -1.58 -7.92 6.58
N PHE A 82 -1.78 -8.81 7.57
CA PHE A 82 -0.79 -9.11 8.61
C PHE A 82 0.11 -10.31 8.26
N ASP A 83 -0.27 -11.10 7.25
CA ASP A 83 0.63 -12.08 6.67
C ASP A 83 1.69 -11.37 5.82
N LYS A 84 2.96 -11.75 6.03
CA LYS A 84 4.10 -11.07 5.41
C LYS A 84 4.04 -11.10 3.88
N LYS A 85 3.76 -12.28 3.31
CA LYS A 85 3.70 -12.46 1.86
C LYS A 85 2.61 -11.58 1.25
N THR A 86 1.44 -11.56 1.88
CA THR A 86 0.29 -10.75 1.46
C THR A 86 0.59 -9.26 1.57
N ALA A 87 1.15 -8.81 2.69
CA ALA A 87 1.47 -7.40 2.93
C ALA A 87 2.50 -6.87 1.92
N ILE A 88 3.58 -7.62 1.69
CA ILE A 88 4.63 -7.27 0.74
C ILE A 88 4.11 -7.29 -0.69
N GLY A 89 3.36 -8.34 -1.07
CA GLY A 89 2.77 -8.43 -2.41
C GLY A 89 1.83 -7.26 -2.70
N LEU A 90 0.98 -6.91 -1.74
CA LEU A 90 0.03 -5.81 -1.88
C LEU A 90 0.74 -4.45 -1.95
N ALA A 91 1.78 -4.24 -1.13
CA ALA A 91 2.59 -3.02 -1.18
C ALA A 91 3.33 -2.87 -2.52
N LYS A 92 3.92 -3.95 -3.05
CA LYS A 92 4.57 -3.95 -4.37
C LYS A 92 3.59 -3.59 -5.48
N ALA A 93 2.38 -4.17 -5.46
CA ALA A 93 1.36 -3.92 -6.45
C ALA A 93 0.85 -2.47 -6.44
N ILE A 94 0.62 -1.91 -5.25
CA ILE A 94 0.25 -0.50 -5.08
C ILE A 94 1.37 0.40 -5.60
N VAL A 95 2.62 0.19 -5.15
CA VAL A 95 3.77 1.00 -5.60
C VAL A 95 3.90 0.97 -7.12
N ARG A 96 3.75 -0.22 -7.74
CA ARG A 96 3.79 -0.36 -9.20
C ARG A 96 2.69 0.45 -9.88
N HIS A 97 1.47 0.38 -9.36
CA HIS A 97 0.34 1.09 -9.96
C HIS A 97 0.50 2.61 -9.86
N GLU A 98 0.88 3.12 -8.68
CA GLU A 98 1.03 4.56 -8.43
C GLU A 98 2.20 5.18 -9.22
N ASN A 99 3.30 4.44 -9.39
CA ASN A 99 4.53 4.97 -10.01
C ASN A 99 4.75 4.47 -11.45
N GLY A 100 3.86 3.63 -11.98
CA GLY A 100 4.06 2.90 -13.24
C GLY A 100 5.16 1.83 -13.20
N SER A 101 5.90 1.73 -12.11
CA SER A 101 6.98 0.77 -11.88
C SER A 101 7.19 0.51 -10.40
N GLN A 102 7.82 -0.60 -10.06
CA GLN A 102 8.19 -0.93 -8.69
C GLN A 102 9.73 -0.90 -8.62
N PRO A 103 10.36 0.23 -8.24
CA PRO A 103 11.81 0.42 -8.38
C PRO A 103 12.63 -0.06 -7.18
N TYR A 104 11.99 -0.45 -6.08
CA TYR A 104 12.65 -0.87 -4.85
C TYR A 104 12.98 -2.36 -4.87
N ASN A 105 14.09 -2.74 -4.25
CA ASN A 105 14.44 -4.15 -4.08
C ASN A 105 13.55 -4.83 -3.02
N ASP A 106 13.57 -6.16 -3.01
CA ASP A 106 12.80 -6.97 -2.06
C ASP A 106 13.17 -6.70 -0.59
N GLU A 107 14.45 -6.40 -0.35
CA GLU A 107 14.97 -6.09 0.97
C GLU A 107 14.29 -4.85 1.59
N ALA A 108 13.99 -3.82 0.77
CA ALA A 108 13.29 -2.64 1.25
C ALA A 108 11.89 -2.97 1.79
N PHE A 109 11.16 -3.90 1.13
CA PHE A 109 9.84 -4.34 1.61
C PHE A 109 9.95 -5.23 2.86
N GLU A 110 10.94 -6.11 2.91
CA GLU A 110 11.20 -6.95 4.08
C GLU A 110 11.56 -6.08 5.31
N ARG A 111 12.45 -5.09 5.14
CA ARG A 111 12.79 -4.10 6.19
C ARG A 111 11.56 -3.29 6.59
N ALA A 112 10.76 -2.82 5.64
CA ALA A 112 9.53 -2.10 5.93
C ALA A 112 8.54 -2.92 6.75
N PHE A 113 8.36 -4.21 6.41
CA PHE A 113 7.50 -5.13 7.16
C PHE A 113 8.02 -5.36 8.58
N ASN A 114 9.33 -5.54 8.76
CA ASN A 114 9.95 -5.71 10.08
C ASN A 114 9.87 -4.46 10.97
N LEU A 115 9.51 -3.30 10.41
CA LEU A 115 9.29 -2.05 11.14
C LEU A 115 7.83 -1.81 11.55
N LEU A 116 6.89 -2.69 11.15
CA LEU A 116 5.45 -2.56 11.48
C LEU A 116 5.21 -2.59 12.99
#